data_AF-A0A0F5PSB7-F1
#
_entry.id   AF-A0A0F5PSB7-F1
#
_cell.length_a   1.000
_cell.length_b   1.000
_cell.length_c   1.000
_cell.angle_alpha   90.00
_cell.angle_beta   90.00
_cell.angle_gamma   90.00
#
_symmetry.space_group_name_H-M   'P 1'
#
loop_
_entity.id
_entity.type
_entity.pdbx_description
1 polymer ?
#
loop_
_entity_poly.entity_id
_entity_poly.type
_entity_poly.pdbx_seq_one_letter_code
_entity_poly.pdbx_strand_id
1 'polypeptide(L)'
;MTLQLIDISVRDRQAHPRLAGRVTGHVRAVLSETLGSTEQTHDLAIPVWADVSADASDADIEMAMMLKAADIIARLKANIERPDAG
;
A
#
# COMPACT_ATOMS: atom_id res chain seq x y z
N MET A 1 -10.45 -17.46 -5.33
CA MET A 1 -10.43 -16.05 -5.78
C MET A 1 -8.97 -15.64 -5.76
N THR A 2 -8.45 -15.05 -6.83
CA THR A 2 -7.02 -14.70 -6.90
C THR A 2 -6.90 -13.19 -6.99
N LEU A 3 -6.24 -12.57 -6.00
CA LEU A 3 -5.91 -11.15 -5.97
C LEU A 3 -4.44 -10.96 -6.30
N GLN A 4 -4.14 -10.29 -7.41
CA GLN A 4 -2.78 -10.01 -7.87
C GLN A 4 -2.52 -8.51 -7.83
N LEU A 5 -1.41 -8.10 -7.22
CA LEU A 5 -0.95 -6.71 -7.27
C LEU A 5 -0.28 -6.49 -8.63
N ILE A 6 -0.82 -5.60 -9.45
CA ILE A 6 -0.30 -5.33 -10.81
C ILE A 6 0.48 -4.01 -10.90
N ASP A 7 0.15 -3.03 -10.06
CA ASP A 7 0.87 -1.75 -9.99
C ASP A 7 0.88 -1.23 -8.54
N ILE A 8 1.98 -0.59 -8.17
CA ILE A 8 2.13 0.10 -6.88
C ILE A 8 3.02 1.33 -7.06
N SER A 9 2.53 2.48 -6.63
CA SER A 9 3.23 3.76 -6.83
C SER A 9 2.87 4.78 -5.75
N VAL A 10 3.83 5.60 -5.33
CA VAL A 10 3.55 6.71 -4.41
C VAL A 10 2.77 7.78 -5.17
N ARG A 11 1.59 8.16 -4.67
CA ARG A 11 0.72 9.15 -5.29
C ARG A 11 0.97 10.56 -4.74
N ASP A 12 1.10 10.66 -3.43
CA ASP A 12 1.40 11.89 -2.71
C ASP A 12 2.18 11.54 -1.45
N ARG A 13 3.08 12.43 -1.04
CA ARG A 13 3.74 12.37 0.26
C ARG A 13 4.01 13.78 0.78
N GLN A 14 3.84 13.93 2.08
CA GLN A 14 4.09 15.18 2.79
C GLN A 14 4.65 14.89 4.18
N ALA A 15 5.50 15.80 4.68
CA ALA A 15 5.96 15.74 6.05
C ALA A 15 4.77 15.87 7.02
N HIS A 16 4.77 15.09 8.10
CA HIS A 16 3.70 15.12 9.07
C HIS A 16 3.73 16.46 9.83
N PRO A 17 2.60 17.19 9.94
CA PRO A 17 2.57 18.57 10.43
C PRO A 17 2.99 18.74 11.89
N ARG A 18 2.94 17.65 12.68
CA ARG A 18 3.23 17.66 14.13
C ARG A 18 4.30 16.67 14.59
N LEU A 19 4.76 15.78 13.70
CA LEU A 19 5.67 14.69 14.07
C LEU A 19 6.93 14.83 13.21
N ALA A 20 8.01 15.29 13.85
CA ALA A 20 9.31 15.38 13.20
C ALA A 20 9.79 13.98 12.79
N GLY A 21 10.40 13.88 11.61
CA GLY A 21 10.87 12.59 11.09
C GLY A 21 9.76 11.65 10.63
N ARG A 22 8.53 12.12 10.44
CA ARG A 22 7.45 11.31 9.86
C ARG A 22 6.96 11.88 8.55
N VAL A 23 6.80 11.01 7.56
CA VAL A 23 6.18 11.33 6.27
C VAL A 23 4.87 10.56 6.16
N THR A 24 3.83 11.23 5.69
CA THR A 24 2.50 10.67 5.45
C THR A 24 2.09 10.90 4.03
N GLY A 25 1.28 10.01 3.48
CA GLY A 25 0.89 10.11 2.08
C GLY A 25 -0.03 8.99 1.65
N HIS A 26 -0.22 8.89 0.35
CA HIS A 26 -1.02 7.85 -0.26
C HIS A 26 -0.18 7.08 -1.26
N VAL A 27 -0.25 5.76 -1.19
CA VAL A 27 0.26 4.87 -2.23
C VAL A 27 -0.91 4.36 -3.03
N ARG A 28 -0.84 4.53 -4.34
CA ARG A 28 -1.76 3.91 -5.28
C ARG A 28 -1.36 2.45 -5.43
N ALA A 29 -2.32 1.55 -5.30
CA ALA A 29 -2.15 0.14 -5.56
C ALA A 29 -3.26 -0.33 -6.49
N VAL A 30 -2.89 -0.99 -7.58
CA VAL A 30 -3.84 -1.56 -8.52
C VAL A 30 -3.81 -3.07 -8.37
N LEU A 31 -4.97 -3.65 -8.06
CA LEU A 31 -5.14 -5.09 -7.90
C LEU A 31 -6.00 -5.64 -9.04
N SER A 32 -5.58 -6.75 -9.63
CA SER A 32 -6.41 -7.57 -10.49
C SER A 32 -7.01 -8.70 -9.66
N GLU A 33 -8.33 -8.84 -9.70
CA GLU A 33 -9.08 -9.89 -9.04
C GLU A 33 -9.72 -10.80 -10.09
N THR A 34 -9.44 -12.10 -10.02
CA THR A 34 -10.09 -13.10 -10.88
C THR A 34 -11.19 -13.84 -10.13
N LEU A 35 -12.45 -13.61 -10.54
CA LEU A 35 -13.63 -14.39 -10.12
C LEU A 35 -14.13 -15.25 -11.28
N GLY A 36 -13.80 -16.54 -11.27
CA GLY A 36 -14.21 -17.46 -12.33
C GLY A 36 -13.61 -17.05 -13.68
N SER A 37 -14.46 -16.57 -14.59
CA SER A 37 -14.07 -16.08 -15.92
C SER A 37 -13.98 -14.56 -16.03
N THR A 38 -14.24 -13.83 -14.95
CA THR A 38 -14.23 -12.36 -14.94
C THR A 38 -12.98 -11.85 -14.24
N GLU A 39 -12.29 -10.92 -14.90
CA GLU A 39 -11.21 -10.14 -14.32
C GLU A 39 -11.74 -8.76 -13.93
N GLN A 40 -11.50 -8.35 -12.68
CA GLN A 40 -11.86 -7.03 -12.16
C GLN A 40 -10.62 -6.30 -11.70
N THR A 41 -10.48 -5.03 -12.09
CA THR A 41 -9.38 -4.18 -11.65
C THR A 41 -9.85 -3.24 -10.54
N HIS A 42 -9.11 -3.23 -9.42
CA HIS A 42 -9.39 -2.41 -8.25
C HIS A 42 -8.26 -1.38 -8.08
N ASP A 43 -8.60 -0.10 -8.13
CA ASP A 43 -7.68 1.00 -7.84
C ASP A 43 -7.86 1.43 -6.38
N LEU A 44 -6.83 1.24 -5.56
CA LEU A 44 -6.83 1.57 -4.14
C LEU A 44 -5.86 2.72 -3.86
N ALA A 45 -6.34 3.70 -3.09
CA ALA A 45 -5.48 4.71 -2.46
C ALA A 45 -5.24 4.33 -1.00
N ILE A 46 -4.04 3.84 -0.70
CA ILE A 46 -3.68 3.33 0.62
C ILE A 46 -2.99 4.45 1.40
N PRO A 47 -3.59 4.95 2.49
CA PRO A 47 -2.93 5.91 3.36
C PRO A 47 -1.79 5.21 4.11
N VAL A 48 -0.57 5.73 3.96
CA VAL A 48 0.62 5.18 4.61
C VAL A 48 1.42 6.27 5.30
N TRP A 49 2.16 5.85 6.31
CA TRP A 49 3.13 6.69 6.98
C TRP A 49 4.42 5.91 7.18
N ALA A 50 5.54 6.62 7.10
CA ALA A 50 6.87 6.09 7.35
C ALA A 50 7.61 7.02 8.31
N ASP A 51 8.35 6.40 9.22
CA ASP A 51 9.35 7.09 10.03
C ASP A 51 10.64 7.17 9.20
N VAL A 52 11.20 8.36 9.07
CA VAL A 52 12.31 8.66 8.18
C VAL A 52 13.41 9.36 8.95
N SER A 53 14.63 8.85 8.81
CA SER A 53 15.82 9.53 9.34
C SER A 53 16.05 10.85 8.62
N ALA A 54 16.73 11.79 9.29
CA ALA A 54 17.06 13.10 8.69
C ALA A 54 17.91 12.97 7.41
N ASP A 55 18.70 11.91 7.29
CA ASP A 55 19.55 11.61 6.15
C ASP A 55 18.90 10.69 5.10
N ALA A 56 17.61 10.33 5.28
CA ALA A 56 16.92 9.47 4.33
C ALA A 56 16.73 10.19 3.00
N SER A 57 17.17 9.57 1.91
CA SER A 57 16.92 10.11 0.57
C SER A 57 15.45 10.00 0.22
N ASP A 58 15.00 10.81 -0.76
CA ASP A 58 13.64 10.72 -1.27
C ASP A 58 13.28 9.29 -1.73
N ALA A 59 14.22 8.58 -2.35
CA ALA A 59 14.04 7.20 -2.78
C ALA A 59 13.85 6.24 -1.58
N ASP A 60 14.56 6.45 -0.47
CA ASP A 60 14.38 5.66 0.75
C ASP A 60 12.99 5.89 1.35
N ILE A 61 12.52 7.14 1.34
CA ILE A 61 11.20 7.52 1.84
C ILE A 61 10.10 6.86 0.99
N GLU A 62 10.23 6.93 -0.34
CA GLU A 62 9.28 6.29 -1.26
C GLU A 62 9.27 4.76 -1.09
N MET A 63 10.45 4.14 -0.96
CA MET A 63 10.56 2.70 -0.73
C MET A 63 9.91 2.31 0.61
N ALA A 64 10.14 3.07 1.68
CA ALA A 64 9.52 2.81 2.97
C ALA A 64 7.98 2.90 2.91
N MET A 65 7.45 3.87 2.17
CA MET A 65 6.00 4.00 1.93
C MET A 65 5.44 2.86 1.12
N MET A 66 6.11 2.45 0.03
CA MET A 66 5.68 1.32 -0.80
C MET A 66 5.72 0.00 -0.02
N LEU A 67 6.74 -0.23 0.81
CA LEU A 67 6.83 -1.41 1.68
C LEU A 67 5.67 -1.45 2.68
N LYS A 68 5.31 -0.31 3.27
CA LYS A 68 4.13 -0.22 4.15
C LYS A 68 2.83 -0.51 3.42
N ALA A 69 2.65 0.01 2.21
CA ALA A 69 1.47 -0.26 1.40
C ALA A 69 1.41 -1.75 0.99
N ALA A 70 2.53 -2.35 0.61
CA ALA A 70 2.63 -3.77 0.28
C ALA A 70 2.26 -4.68 1.47
N ASP A 71 2.70 -4.34 2.70
CA ASP A 71 2.29 -5.04 3.92
C ASP A 71 0.78 -4.97 4.15
N ILE A 72 0.17 -3.78 3.97
CA ILE A 72 -1.28 -3.59 4.10
C ILE A 72 -2.02 -4.44 3.07
N ILE A 73 -1.56 -4.46 1.81
CA ILE A 73 -2.15 -5.28 0.74
C ILE A 73 -2.01 -6.77 1.03
N ALA A 74 -0.84 -7.21 1.51
CA ALA A 74 -0.62 -8.60 1.88
C ALA A 74 -1.58 -9.05 2.99
N ARG A 75 -1.80 -8.20 4.00
CA ARG A 75 -2.76 -8.44 5.08
C ARG A 75 -4.21 -8.42 4.59
N LEU A 76 -4.54 -7.50 3.67
CA LEU A 76 -5.86 -7.45 3.02
C LEU A 76 -6.14 -8.76 2.27
N LYS A 77 -5.20 -9.20 1.43
CA LYS A 77 -5.29 -10.48 0.71
C LYS A 77 -5.47 -11.65 1.67
N ALA A 78 -4.64 -11.75 2.71
CA ALA A 78 -4.73 -12.81 3.70
C ALA A 78 -6.08 -12.84 4.44
N ASN A 79 -6.69 -11.69 4.70
CA ASN A 79 -8.02 -11.60 5.30
C ASN A 79 -9.14 -12.00 4.33
N ILE A 80 -9.02 -11.71 3.04
CA ILE A 80 -10.01 -12.08 2.02
C ILE A 80 -9.91 -13.58 1.68
N GLU A 81 -8.69 -14.11 1.60
CA GLU A 81 -8.41 -15.53 1.37
C GLU A 81 -8.75 -16.43 2.56
N ARG A 82 -8.98 -15.83 3.73
CA ARG A 82 -9.58 -16.49 4.88
C ARG A 82 -11.08 -16.19 4.86
N PRO A 83 -11.91 -16.94 4.11
CA PRO A 83 -13.33 -16.94 4.39
C PRO A 83 -13.48 -17.43 5.84
N ASP A 84 -14.16 -16.65 6.66
CA ASP A 84 -14.50 -16.89 8.07
C ASP A 84 -14.13 -18.27 8.66
N ALA A 85 -13.27 -18.25 9.68
CA ALA A 85 -13.44 -19.18 10.78
C ALA A 85 -14.57 -18.64 11.67
N GLY A 86 -15.81 -18.81 11.22
CA GLY A 86 -17.04 -18.38 11.89
C GLY A 86 -18.28 -18.94 11.22
#